data_AF-A0A150XQA9-F1
#
_entry.id   AF-A0A150XQA9-F1
#
_cell.length_a   1.000
_cell.length_b   1.000
_cell.length_c   1.000
_cell.angle_alpha   90.00
_cell.angle_beta   90.00
_cell.angle_gamma   90.00
#
_symmetry.space_group_name_H-M   'P 1'
#
loop_
_entity.id
_entity.type
_entity.pdbx_description
1 polymer ?
#
loop_
_entity_poly.entity_id
_entity_poly.type
_entity_poly.pdbx_seq_one_letter_code
_entity_poly.pdbx_strand_id
1 'polypeptide(L)'
;MTPEYGEEIYEILSKLIGLKFKAQIKDSGIQLKKIYRITDLETRSEYYSIIIDNEHINFKSKAEFIKGFILLLEDNINEFHRRFEELQKTRKNRWTDENQIFMEHDEIGYYSYKQSKLLNKMREFEK
;
A
#
# COMPACT_ATOMS: atom_id res chain seq x y z
N MET A 1 -14.71 7.64 1.91
CA MET A 1 -14.19 9.01 1.74
C MET A 1 -12.66 8.90 1.75
N THR A 2 -11.99 9.14 0.63
CA THR A 2 -10.53 9.35 0.66
C THR A 2 -10.26 10.63 1.44
N PRO A 3 -9.40 10.63 2.47
CA PRO A 3 -9.08 11.86 3.21
C PRO A 3 -8.54 12.92 2.25
N GLU A 4 -8.89 14.19 2.44
CA GLU A 4 -8.35 15.34 1.70
C GLU A 4 -6.82 15.54 1.91
N TYR A 5 -6.20 14.73 2.76
CA TYR A 5 -4.76 14.70 2.97
C TYR A 5 -4.07 13.85 1.89
N GLY A 6 -3.22 14.48 1.09
CA GLY A 6 -2.26 13.80 0.22
C GLY A 6 -2.46 13.97 -1.28
N GLU A 7 -3.44 14.76 -1.75
CA GLU A 7 -3.62 15.04 -3.20
C GLU A 7 -2.31 15.49 -3.87
N GLU A 8 -1.56 16.37 -3.22
CA GLU A 8 -0.26 16.83 -3.69
C GLU A 8 0.77 15.70 -3.79
N ILE A 9 0.77 14.75 -2.84
CA ILE A 9 1.68 13.60 -2.82
C ILE A 9 1.39 12.69 -4.01
N TYR A 10 0.10 12.45 -4.29
CA TYR A 10 -0.31 11.69 -5.48
C TYR A 10 0.19 12.33 -6.76
N GLU A 11 0.08 13.66 -6.87
CA GLU A 11 0.55 14.38 -8.05
C GLU A 11 2.07 14.34 -8.18
N ILE A 12 2.81 14.57 -7.09
CA ILE A 12 4.28 14.51 -7.07
C ILE A 12 4.72 13.11 -7.50
N LEU A 13 4.20 12.08 -6.86
CA LEU A 13 4.54 10.70 -7.19
C LEU A 13 4.20 10.39 -8.65
N SER A 14 3.01 10.77 -9.11
CA SER A 14 2.57 10.54 -10.50
C SER A 14 3.49 11.21 -11.52
N LYS A 15 4.01 12.41 -11.21
CA LYS A 15 5.02 13.12 -12.03
C LYS A 15 6.37 12.39 -12.02
N LEU A 16 6.80 11.90 -10.86
CA LEU A 16 8.09 11.20 -10.71
C LEU A 16 8.11 9.84 -11.43
N ILE A 17 7.02 9.08 -11.36
CA ILE A 17 6.98 7.70 -11.89
C ILE A 17 6.27 7.60 -13.24
N GLY A 18 5.62 8.68 -13.69
CA GLY A 18 4.86 8.72 -14.96
C GLY A 18 3.61 7.83 -14.97
N LEU A 19 3.01 7.55 -13.81
CA LEU A 19 1.78 6.74 -13.69
C LEU A 19 0.70 7.54 -12.99
N LYS A 20 -0.56 7.42 -13.45
CA LYS A 20 -1.72 8.02 -12.77
C LYS A 20 -2.06 7.24 -11.49
N PHE A 21 -1.25 7.40 -10.45
CA PHE A 21 -1.22 6.53 -9.29
C PHE A 21 -2.49 6.64 -8.42
N LYS A 22 -3.04 7.85 -8.28
CA LYS A 22 -4.29 8.13 -7.55
C LYS A 22 -5.45 7.22 -8.00
N ALA A 23 -5.58 7.01 -9.32
CA ALA A 23 -6.65 6.19 -9.87
C ALA A 23 -6.43 4.69 -9.63
N GLN A 24 -5.17 4.26 -9.48
CA GLN A 24 -4.83 2.85 -9.27
C GLN A 24 -5.07 2.40 -7.83
N ILE A 25 -4.80 3.26 -6.84
CA ILE A 25 -4.90 2.91 -5.42
C ILE A 25 -6.22 3.30 -4.76
N LYS A 26 -7.15 3.87 -5.54
CA LYS A 26 -8.46 4.25 -5.02
C LYS A 26 -9.17 3.04 -4.39
N ASP A 27 -9.64 3.23 -3.16
CA ASP A 27 -10.34 2.23 -2.35
C ASP A 27 -9.50 0.98 -2.01
N SER A 28 -8.16 1.03 -2.11
CA SER A 28 -7.29 -0.12 -1.77
C SER A 28 -6.87 -0.16 -0.29
N GLY A 29 -7.30 0.80 0.51
CA GLY A 29 -6.88 0.96 1.92
C GLY A 29 -5.48 1.56 2.10
N ILE A 30 -4.74 1.79 1.00
CA ILE A 30 -3.37 2.31 1.02
C ILE A 30 -3.38 3.83 1.15
N GLN A 31 -2.54 4.38 2.03
CA GLN A 31 -2.42 5.81 2.25
C GLN A 31 -1.01 6.33 1.97
N LEU A 32 -0.87 7.23 1.00
CA LEU A 32 0.36 7.99 0.80
C LEU A 32 0.45 9.10 1.86
N LYS A 33 1.41 9.00 2.78
CA LYS A 33 1.51 9.95 3.91
C LYS A 33 2.45 11.11 3.63
N LYS A 34 3.65 10.84 3.12
CA LYS A 34 4.68 11.87 2.83
C LYS A 34 5.62 11.40 1.74
N ILE A 35 6.22 12.35 1.02
CA ILE A 35 7.32 12.11 0.10
C ILE A 35 8.45 13.11 0.33
N TYR A 36 9.68 12.63 0.27
CA TYR A 36 10.90 13.41 0.46
C TYR A 36 11.80 13.26 -0.77
N ARG A 37 12.53 14.33 -1.08
CA ARG A 37 13.76 14.26 -1.87
C ARG A 37 14.91 14.31 -0.87
N ILE A 38 15.78 13.31 -0.92
CA ILE A 38 16.88 13.11 0.01
C ILE A 38 18.19 13.21 -0.76
N THR A 39 19.14 13.95 -0.21
CA THR A 39 20.51 14.03 -0.71
C THR A 39 21.42 13.33 0.28
N ASP A 40 22.11 12.29 -0.17
CA ASP A 40 23.20 11.67 0.57
C ASP A 40 24.37 12.67 0.66
N LEU A 41 24.83 12.97 1.87
CA LEU A 41 25.86 13.98 2.10
C LEU A 41 27.28 13.48 1.79
N GLU A 42 27.51 12.17 1.87
CA GLU A 42 28.80 11.54 1.56
C GLU A 42 28.94 11.40 0.04
N THR A 43 27.96 10.78 -0.61
CA THR A 43 28.03 10.50 -2.05
C THR A 43 27.50 11.63 -2.93
N ARG A 44 26.82 12.62 -2.34
CA ARG A 44 26.06 13.68 -3.05
C ARG A 44 24.97 13.14 -3.97
N SER A 45 24.63 11.85 -3.85
CA SER A 45 23.58 11.24 -4.66
C SER A 45 22.19 11.59 -4.14
N GLU A 46 21.24 11.79 -5.05
CA GLU A 46 19.86 12.09 -4.69
C GLU A 46 18.95 10.89 -4.91
N TYR A 47 17.95 10.75 -4.05
CA TYR A 47 16.87 9.77 -4.17
C TYR A 47 15.59 10.30 -3.55
N TYR A 48 14.48 9.60 -3.80
CA TYR A 48 13.19 9.89 -3.19
C TYR A 48 12.89 8.85 -2.12
N SER A 49 12.17 9.28 -1.08
CA SER A 49 11.61 8.39 -0.06
C SER A 49 10.13 8.71 0.11
N ILE A 50 9.27 7.71 -0.05
CA ILE A 50 7.83 7.85 0.17
C ILE A 50 7.41 7.00 1.36
N ILE A 51 6.59 7.59 2.22
CA ILE A 51 5.93 6.89 3.33
C ILE A 51 4.55 6.48 2.85
N ILE A 52 4.34 5.17 2.79
CA ILE A 52 3.06 4.55 2.44
C ILE A 52 2.60 3.77 3.66
N ASP A 53 1.45 4.13 4.20
CA ASP A 53 0.99 3.66 5.50
C ASP A 53 2.06 3.91 6.57
N ASN A 54 2.82 2.91 7.02
CA ASN A 54 3.95 3.11 7.95
C ASN A 54 5.29 2.63 7.38
N GLU A 55 5.32 2.28 6.09
CA GLU A 55 6.48 1.72 5.42
C GLU A 55 7.16 2.75 4.53
N HIS A 56 8.48 2.61 4.38
CA HIS A 56 9.29 3.48 3.55
C HIS A 56 9.69 2.79 2.25
N ILE A 57 9.45 3.47 1.12
CA ILE A 57 10.00 3.07 -0.18
C ILE A 57 11.00 4.13 -0.61
N ASN A 58 12.27 3.74 -0.70
CA ASN A 58 13.34 4.58 -1.23
C ASN A 58 13.57 4.22 -2.71
N PHE A 59 13.65 5.21 -3.58
CA PHE A 59 13.80 4.98 -5.02
C PHE A 59 14.46 6.16 -5.74
N LYS A 60 15.28 5.86 -6.75
CA LYS A 60 15.84 6.83 -7.70
C LYS A 60 15.14 6.79 -9.06
N SER A 61 14.44 5.69 -9.34
CA SER A 61 13.83 5.41 -10.63
C SER A 61 12.40 4.85 -10.49
N LYS A 62 11.63 4.92 -11.57
CA LYS A 62 10.32 4.28 -11.68
C LYS A 62 10.39 2.78 -11.38
N ALA A 63 11.41 2.09 -11.90
CA ALA A 63 11.58 0.65 -11.72
C ALA A 63 11.82 0.29 -10.25
N GLU A 64 12.69 1.02 -9.56
CA GLU A 64 12.92 0.84 -8.12
C GLU A 64 11.65 1.08 -7.30
N PHE A 65 10.89 2.13 -7.64
CA PHE A 65 9.62 2.39 -6.98
C PHE A 65 8.62 1.24 -7.19
N ILE A 66 8.43 0.79 -8.42
CA ILE A 66 7.48 -0.30 -8.74
C ILE A 66 7.86 -1.57 -7.98
N LYS A 67 9.15 -1.92 -7.96
CA LYS A 67 9.64 -3.09 -7.22
C LYS A 67 9.38 -2.98 -5.72
N GLY A 68 9.70 -1.83 -5.11
CA GLY A 68 9.43 -1.59 -3.69
C GLY A 68 7.93 -1.61 -3.38
N PHE A 69 7.11 -1.09 -4.28
CA PHE A 69 5.65 -1.08 -4.12
C PHE A 69 5.02 -2.47 -4.28
N ILE A 70 5.56 -3.31 -5.17
CA ILE A 70 5.17 -4.72 -5.29
C ILE A 70 5.41 -5.46 -3.97
N LEU A 71 6.60 -5.30 -3.36
CA LEU A 71 6.92 -5.93 -2.08
C LEU A 71 5.96 -5.49 -0.98
N LEU A 72 5.66 -4.20 -0.88
CA LEU A 72 4.69 -3.67 0.08
C LEU A 72 3.30 -4.30 -0.10
N LEU A 73 2.84 -4.48 -1.34
CA LEU A 73 1.55 -5.11 -1.61
C LEU A 73 1.55 -6.59 -1.23
N GLU A 74 2.63 -7.31 -1.52
CA GLU A 74 2.78 -8.73 -1.14
C GLU A 74 2.74 -8.89 0.38
N ASP A 75 3.48 -8.06 1.11
CA ASP A 75 3.49 -8.05 2.58
C ASP A 75 2.11 -7.73 3.17
N ASN A 76 1.42 -6.72 2.64
CA ASN A 76 0.06 -6.37 3.06
C ASN A 76 -0.93 -7.51 2.83
N ILE A 77 -0.88 -8.16 1.66
CA ILE A 77 -1.76 -9.30 1.33
C ILE A 77 -1.51 -10.47 2.27
N ASN A 78 -0.24 -10.77 2.58
CA ASN A 78 0.13 -11.80 3.54
C ASN A 78 -0.39 -11.47 4.95
N GLU A 79 -0.28 -10.21 5.37
CA GLU A 79 -0.81 -9.75 6.66
C GLU A 79 -2.34 -9.89 6.72
N PHE A 80 -3.05 -9.53 5.66
CA PHE A 80 -4.49 -9.75 5.55
C PHE A 80 -4.87 -11.23 5.67
N HIS A 81 -4.08 -12.12 5.05
CA HIS A 81 -4.28 -13.56 5.17
C HIS A 81 -4.10 -14.04 6.61
N ARG A 82 -3.02 -13.62 7.29
CA ARG A 82 -2.78 -13.94 8.70
C ARG A 82 -3.91 -13.46 9.61
N ARG A 83 -4.32 -12.20 9.47
CA ARG A 83 -5.43 -11.62 10.24
C ARG A 83 -6.75 -12.35 10.00
N PHE A 84 -7.01 -12.76 8.76
CA PHE A 84 -8.18 -13.57 8.43
C PHE A 84 -8.16 -14.92 9.18
N GLU A 85 -7.04 -15.63 9.19
CA GLU A 85 -6.91 -16.90 9.92
C GLU A 85 -7.05 -16.73 11.43
N GLU A 86 -6.53 -15.64 12.00
CA GLU A 86 -6.66 -15.32 13.42
C GLU A 86 -8.12 -15.08 13.81
N LEU A 87 -8.86 -14.30 13.02
CA LEU A 87 -10.29 -14.06 13.25
C LEU A 87 -11.11 -15.36 13.23
N GLN A 88 -10.78 -16.29 12.33
CA GLN A 88 -11.41 -17.61 12.26
C GLN A 88 -11.15 -18.46 13.52
N LYS A 89 -9.98 -18.31 14.15
CA LYS A 89 -9.64 -18.99 15.41
C LYS A 89 -10.37 -18.34 16.60
N THR A 90 -10.49 -17.01 16.62
CA THR A 90 -11.16 -16.26 17.69
C THR A 90 -12.66 -16.53 17.73
N ARG A 91 -13.33 -16.61 16.57
CA ARG A 91 -14.75 -16.97 16.47
C ARG A 91 -15.09 -18.31 17.14
N LYS A 92 -14.13 -19.23 17.23
CA LYS A 92 -14.32 -20.55 17.87
C LYS A 92 -14.26 -20.50 19.41
N ASN A 93 -13.82 -19.40 20.04
CA ASN A 93 -13.33 -19.44 21.43
C ASN A 93 -14.12 -18.69 22.53
N ARG A 94 -15.11 -17.80 22.28
CA ARG A 94 -16.14 -17.28 23.27
C ARG A 94 -16.80 -15.98 22.80
N TRP A 95 -18.02 -15.69 23.32
CA TRP A 95 -18.70 -14.38 23.46
C TRP A 95 -18.05 -13.20 22.73
N THR A 96 -18.13 -13.22 21.40
CA THR A 96 -17.60 -12.15 20.55
C THR A 96 -18.76 -11.52 19.79
N ASP A 97 -18.69 -10.21 19.57
CA ASP A 97 -19.65 -9.51 18.73
C ASP A 97 -19.53 -10.03 17.29
N GLU A 98 -20.47 -10.86 16.87
CA GLU A 98 -20.46 -11.49 15.55
C GLU A 98 -20.54 -10.45 14.42
N ASN A 99 -21.17 -9.29 14.66
CA ASN A 99 -21.26 -8.23 13.68
C ASN A 99 -19.90 -7.57 13.47
N GLN A 100 -19.15 -7.34 14.55
CA GLN A 100 -17.80 -6.79 14.47
C GLN A 100 -16.87 -7.74 13.70
N ILE A 101 -16.90 -9.03 14.01
CA ILE A 101 -16.10 -10.04 13.30
C ILE A 101 -16.48 -10.11 11.82
N PHE A 102 -17.77 -10.05 11.50
CA PHE A 102 -18.24 -10.05 10.12
C PHE A 102 -17.73 -8.83 9.35
N MET A 103 -17.83 -7.63 9.93
CA MET A 103 -17.32 -6.40 9.33
C MET A 103 -15.81 -6.46 9.08
N GLU A 104 -15.03 -6.95 10.04
CA GLU A 104 -13.58 -7.09 9.90
C GLU A 104 -13.21 -8.10 8.80
N HIS A 105 -13.96 -9.20 8.66
CA HIS A 105 -13.78 -10.14 7.56
C HIS A 105 -14.07 -9.53 6.19
N ASP A 106 -15.16 -8.77 6.09
CA ASP A 106 -15.56 -8.11 4.84
C ASP A 106 -14.52 -7.05 4.42
N GLU A 107 -14.03 -6.24 5.35
CA GLU A 107 -13.00 -5.25 5.12
C GLU A 107 -11.68 -5.89 4.65
N ILE A 108 -11.22 -6.94 5.34
CA ILE A 108 -10.01 -7.70 4.97
C ILE A 108 -10.17 -8.28 3.56
N GLY A 109 -11.32 -8.89 3.26
CA GLY A 109 -11.61 -9.47 1.95
C GLY A 109 -11.59 -8.41 0.85
N TYR A 110 -12.24 -7.27 1.08
CA TYR A 110 -12.31 -6.17 0.13
C TYR A 110 -10.93 -5.58 -0.17
N TYR A 111 -10.13 -5.26 0.85
CA TYR A 111 -8.79 -4.70 0.65
C TYR A 111 -7.81 -5.70 0.05
N SER A 112 -7.84 -6.97 0.49
CA SER A 112 -7.01 -8.02 -0.11
C SER A 112 -7.28 -8.19 -1.61
N TYR A 113 -8.55 -8.20 -2.01
CA TYR A 113 -8.94 -8.25 -3.42
C TYR A 113 -8.43 -7.03 -4.22
N LYS A 114 -8.60 -5.82 -3.68
CA LYS A 114 -8.17 -4.58 -4.33
C LYS A 114 -6.65 -4.53 -4.48
N GLN A 115 -5.91 -4.86 -3.42
CA GLN A 115 -4.44 -4.87 -3.45
C GLN A 115 -3.90 -5.98 -4.36
N SER A 116 -4.56 -7.15 -4.43
CA SER A 116 -4.20 -8.21 -5.38
C SER A 116 -4.34 -7.78 -6.85
N LYS A 117 -5.41 -7.04 -7.18
CA LYS A 117 -5.56 -6.45 -8.52
C LYS A 117 -4.50 -5.41 -8.82
N LEU A 118 -4.18 -4.57 -7.83
CA LEU A 118 -3.14 -3.57 -7.96
C LEU A 118 -1.77 -4.21 -8.16
N LEU A 119 -1.45 -5.27 -7.42
CA LEU A 119 -0.23 -6.05 -7.54
C LEU A 119 -0.04 -6.58 -8.97
N ASN A 120 -1.08 -7.20 -9.54
CA ASN A 120 -1.01 -7.71 -10.91
C ASN A 120 -0.74 -6.59 -11.93
N LYS A 121 -1.37 -5.43 -11.78
CA LYS A 121 -1.09 -4.26 -12.63
C LYS A 121 0.35 -3.75 -12.47
N MET A 122 0.87 -3.73 -11.25
CA MET A 122 2.25 -3.27 -11.00
C MET A 122 3.27 -4.22 -11.63
N ARG A 123 3.02 -5.53 -11.58
CA ARG A 123 3.81 -6.54 -12.30
C ARG A 123 3.75 -6.39 -13.82
N GLU A 124 2.64 -5.87 -14.38
CA GLU A 124 2.58 -5.53 -15.81
C GLU A 124 3.44 -4.32 -16.15
N PHE A 125 3.62 -3.37 -15.23
CA PHE A 125 4.51 -2.21 -15.43
C PHE A 125 5.99 -2.52 -15.18
N GLU A 126 6.30 -3.65 -14.55
CA GLU A 126 7.67 -4.14 -14.33
C GLU A 126 8.23 -4.86 -15.58
N LYS A 127 7.35 -5.42 -16.43
CA LYS A 127 7.71 -6.08 -17.69
C LYS A 127 8.07 -5.09 -18.80
#